data_AF-A0A3A8ZKQ6-F1
#
_entry.id   AF-A0A3A8ZKQ6-F1
#
_cell.length_a   1.000
_cell.length_b   1.000
_cell.length_c   1.000
_cell.angle_alpha   90.00
_cell.angle_beta   90.00
_cell.angle_gamma   90.00
#
_symmetry.space_group_name_H-M   'P 1'
#
loop_
_entity.id
_entity.type
_entity.pdbx_description
1 polymer ?
#
loop_
_entity_poly.entity_id
_entity_poly.type
_entity_poly.pdbx_seq_one_letter_code
_entity_poly.pdbx_strand_id
1 'polypeptide(L)'
;MIDRAKAHTNVGGIHIMQIFTDTVPAPAHIAPFAVGIAKDGEIWDLYHDWEILQFKFYTFEDEHPGVQKHLHASNRIVARRPENG
;
A
#
# COMPACT_ATOMS: atom_id res chain seq x y z
N MET A 1 11.98 -1.58 -5.20
CA MET A 1 11.36 -2.89 -4.88
C MET A 1 10.18 -3.17 -5.81
N ILE A 2 9.24 -2.25 -5.95
CA ILE A 2 8.06 -2.40 -6.84
C ILE A 2 8.46 -2.55 -8.31
N ASP A 3 9.39 -1.74 -8.84
CA ASP A 3 9.82 -1.87 -10.25
C ASP A 3 10.41 -3.26 -10.57
N ARG A 4 11.18 -3.81 -9.63
CA ARG A 4 11.73 -5.17 -9.78
C ARG A 4 10.60 -6.20 -9.79
N ALA A 5 9.59 -6.07 -8.93
CA ALA A 5 8.43 -6.94 -8.96
C ALA A 5 7.68 -6.82 -10.30
N LYS A 6 7.42 -5.59 -10.77
CA LYS A 6 6.76 -5.33 -12.06
C LYS A 6 7.53 -5.94 -13.23
N ALA A 7 8.86 -5.84 -13.25
CA ALA A 7 9.71 -6.40 -14.30
C ALA A 7 9.67 -7.94 -14.37
N HIS A 8 9.37 -8.62 -13.27
CA HIS A 8 9.35 -10.09 -13.19
C HIS A 8 7.94 -10.69 -13.20
N THR A 9 6.90 -9.86 -13.35
CA THR A 9 5.52 -10.31 -13.44
C THR A 9 5.12 -10.42 -14.90
N ASN A 10 4.60 -11.58 -15.33
CA ASN A 10 4.18 -11.79 -16.71
C ASN A 10 3.07 -10.82 -17.13
N VAL A 11 2.98 -10.56 -18.45
CA VAL A 11 1.83 -9.87 -19.04
C VAL A 11 0.52 -10.53 -18.60
N GLY A 12 -0.48 -9.72 -18.23
CA GLY A 12 -1.73 -10.19 -17.64
C GLY A 12 -1.65 -10.62 -16.18
N GLY A 13 -0.44 -10.67 -15.60
CA GLY A 13 -0.20 -10.98 -14.19
C GLY A 13 -0.76 -9.89 -13.26
N ILE A 14 -1.09 -10.29 -12.03
CA ILE A 14 -1.77 -9.44 -11.04
C ILE A 14 -0.86 -9.16 -9.85
N HIS A 15 -0.81 -7.90 -9.42
CA HIS A 15 -0.33 -7.53 -8.09
C HIS A 15 -1.52 -7.15 -7.20
N ILE A 16 -1.55 -7.69 -5.98
CA ILE A 16 -2.46 -7.30 -4.92
C ILE A 16 -1.61 -6.83 -3.75
N MET A 17 -1.66 -5.54 -3.45
CA MET A 17 -0.81 -4.92 -2.43
C MET A 17 -1.66 -4.14 -1.45
N GLN A 18 -1.25 -4.15 -0.18
CA GLN A 18 -1.75 -3.26 0.85
C GLN A 18 -0.56 -2.61 1.56
N ILE A 19 -0.62 -1.30 1.73
CA ILE A 19 0.42 -0.54 2.43
C ILE A 19 -0.22 0.43 3.43
N PHE A 20 0.46 0.69 4.54
CA PHE A 20 0.09 1.75 5.45
C PHE A 20 0.46 3.12 4.86
N THR A 21 -0.38 4.12 5.14
CA THR A 21 -0.17 5.50 4.69
C THR A 21 -0.13 6.46 5.86
N ASP A 22 0.38 7.66 5.60
CA ASP A 22 0.61 8.69 6.61
C ASP A 22 -0.62 9.55 6.94
N THR A 23 -1.80 9.19 6.42
CA THR A 23 -3.08 9.85 6.71
C THR A 23 -3.40 9.85 8.21
N VAL A 24 -2.94 8.82 8.94
CA VAL A 24 -3.03 8.75 10.41
C VAL A 24 -1.60 8.65 10.95
N PRO A 25 -1.25 9.42 12.00
CA PRO A 25 0.08 9.36 12.58
C PRO A 25 0.36 7.96 13.14
N ALA A 26 1.61 7.51 12.97
CA ALA A 26 2.05 6.28 13.60
C ALA A 26 1.88 6.37 15.14
N PRO A 27 1.44 5.29 15.81
CA PRO A 27 1.40 5.22 17.27
C PRO A 27 2.74 5.64 17.90
N ALA A 28 2.69 6.42 18.98
CA ALA A 28 3.88 7.06 19.56
C ALA A 28 5.03 6.08 19.90
N HIS A 29 4.70 4.85 20.29
CA HIS A 29 5.67 3.81 20.63
C HIS A 29 6.39 3.21 19.41
N ILE A 30 5.82 3.31 18.20
CA ILE A 30 6.47 2.89 16.95
C ILE A 30 6.91 4.05 16.05
N ALA A 31 6.47 5.28 16.31
CA ALA A 31 6.81 6.46 15.52
C ALA A 31 8.32 6.63 15.25
N PRO A 32 9.25 6.35 16.20
CA PRO A 32 10.69 6.44 15.94
C PRO A 32 11.21 5.43 14.89
N PHE A 33 10.47 4.33 14.68
CA PHE A 33 10.81 3.27 13.73
C PHE A 33 10.03 3.39 12.41
N ALA A 34 8.99 4.22 12.38
CA ALA A 34 8.11 4.45 11.23
C ALA A 34 8.74 5.44 10.21
N VAL A 35 9.93 5.10 9.72
CA VAL A 35 10.65 5.90 8.71
C VAL A 35 10.06 5.64 7.33
N GLY A 36 9.60 6.70 6.66
CA GLY A 36 9.18 6.62 5.25
C GLY A 36 7.83 5.92 5.03
N ILE A 37 6.83 6.16 5.89
CA ILE A 37 5.45 5.77 5.59
C ILE A 37 5.02 6.47 4.29
N ALA A 38 4.41 5.71 3.38
CA ALA A 38 3.97 6.21 2.09
C ALA A 38 2.89 7.29 2.23
N LYS A 39 2.88 8.23 1.29
CA LYS A 39 1.78 9.19 1.16
C LYS A 39 0.50 8.46 0.73
N ASP A 40 -0.64 8.98 1.17
CA ASP A 40 -1.92 8.50 0.66
C ASP A 40 -1.99 8.67 -0.86
N GLY A 41 -2.26 7.59 -1.58
CA GLY A 41 -2.27 7.54 -3.04
C GLY A 41 -0.92 7.22 -3.70
N GLU A 42 0.20 7.21 -2.96
CA GLU A 42 1.53 7.03 -3.56
C GLU A 42 1.66 5.70 -4.34
N ILE A 43 1.06 4.62 -3.83
CA ILE A 43 1.08 3.33 -4.53
C ILE A 43 0.25 3.34 -5.82
N TRP A 44 -0.75 4.20 -5.95
CA TRP A 44 -1.49 4.34 -7.20
C TRP A 44 -0.60 4.95 -8.28
N ASP A 45 0.15 5.99 -7.94
CA ASP A 45 1.10 6.63 -8.85
C ASP A 45 2.19 5.64 -9.31
N LEU A 46 2.63 4.70 -8.46
CA LEU A 46 3.62 3.68 -8.82
C LEU A 46 3.10 2.62 -9.83
N TYR A 47 1.78 2.53 -10.00
CA TYR A 47 1.13 1.62 -10.96
C TYR A 47 0.36 2.36 -12.06
N HIS A 48 0.65 3.65 -12.31
CA HIS A 48 -0.03 4.45 -13.34
C HIS A 48 0.06 3.87 -14.76
N ASP A 49 1.10 3.05 -15.01
CA ASP A 49 1.40 2.33 -16.25
C ASP A 49 0.78 0.91 -16.28
N TRP A 50 0.10 0.48 -15.22
CA TRP A 50 -0.63 -0.78 -15.16
C TRP A 50 -2.13 -0.52 -15.14
N GLU A 51 -2.92 -1.55 -15.49
CA GLU A 51 -4.36 -1.44 -15.40
C GLU A 51 -4.81 -1.62 -13.94
N ILE A 52 -5.40 -0.57 -13.36
CA ILE A 52 -5.92 -0.61 -11.99
C ILE A 52 -7.31 -1.22 -11.97
N LEU A 53 -7.42 -2.46 -11.50
CA LEU A 53 -8.69 -3.19 -11.37
C LEU A 53 -9.48 -2.76 -10.12
N GLN A 54 -8.77 -2.42 -9.06
CA GLN A 54 -9.37 -1.90 -7.83
C GLN A 54 -8.36 -1.04 -7.07
N PHE A 55 -8.83 0.10 -6.56
CA PHE A 55 -8.07 0.88 -5.58
C PHE A 55 -8.98 1.30 -4.43
N LYS A 56 -8.48 1.17 -3.21
CA LYS A 56 -9.19 1.53 -1.98
C LYS A 56 -8.28 2.30 -1.04
N PHE A 57 -8.88 3.32 -0.42
CA PHE A 57 -8.33 4.07 0.70
C PHE A 57 -9.24 3.80 1.90
N TYR A 58 -8.67 3.43 3.04
CA TYR A 58 -9.47 3.22 4.24
C TYR A 58 -8.65 3.39 5.51
N THR A 59 -9.34 3.79 6.57
CA THR A 59 -8.83 3.77 7.93
C THR A 59 -9.53 2.66 8.70
N PHE A 60 -8.81 1.97 9.58
CA PHE A 60 -9.37 0.92 10.43
C PHE A 60 -8.77 0.97 11.83
N GLU A 61 -9.54 0.51 12.81
CA GLU A 61 -9.06 0.28 14.18
C GLU A 61 -8.38 -1.08 14.25
N ASP A 62 -7.24 -1.11 14.92
CA ASP A 62 -6.45 -2.31 15.12
C ASP A 62 -6.18 -2.53 16.61
N GLU A 63 -6.19 -3.80 17.00
CA GLU A 63 -6.06 -4.25 18.38
C GLU A 63 -5.13 -5.46 18.44
N HIS A 64 -4.08 -5.35 19.25
CA HIS A 64 -3.11 -6.41 19.45
C HIS A 64 -2.77 -6.56 20.95
N PRO A 65 -2.48 -7.78 21.43
CA PRO A 65 -2.13 -7.99 22.83
C PRO A 65 -0.97 -7.10 23.30
N GLY A 66 -1.18 -6.36 24.39
CA GLY A 66 -0.15 -5.50 24.99
C GLY A 66 0.06 -4.14 24.33
N VAL A 67 -0.73 -3.81 23.30
CA VAL A 67 -0.69 -2.50 22.61
C VAL A 67 -2.08 -1.85 22.71
N GLN A 68 -2.12 -0.56 23.07
CA GLN A 68 -3.37 0.19 23.07
C GLN A 68 -3.96 0.18 21.65
N LYS A 69 -5.30 0.04 21.56
CA LYS A 69 -6.05 0.24 20.32
C LYS A 69 -5.59 1.50 19.61
N HIS A 70 -5.39 1.40 18.31
CA HIS A 70 -4.96 2.51 17.49
C HIS A 70 -5.53 2.40 16.09
N LEU A 71 -5.44 3.50 15.34
CA LEU A 71 -5.89 3.58 13.97
C LEU A 71 -4.72 3.38 13.02
N HIS A 72 -5.03 2.74 11.90
CA HIS A 72 -4.17 2.70 10.71
C HIS A 72 -4.91 3.25 9.52
N ALA A 73 -4.20 4.01 8.67
CA ALA A 73 -4.64 4.31 7.32
C ALA A 73 -3.92 3.39 6.33
N SER A 74 -4.61 2.97 5.28
CA SER A 74 -4.03 2.09 4.27
C SER A 74 -4.57 2.35 2.87
N ASN A 75 -3.72 2.04 1.90
CA ASN A 75 -4.11 1.88 0.51
C ASN A 75 -4.06 0.41 0.14
N ARG A 76 -5.07 -0.05 -0.60
CA ARG A 76 -5.08 -1.38 -1.21
C ARG A 76 -5.29 -1.25 -2.71
N ILE A 77 -4.41 -1.87 -3.48
CA ILE A 77 -4.42 -1.87 -4.94
C ILE A 77 -4.50 -3.30 -5.48
N VAL A 78 -5.29 -3.47 -6.53
CA VAL A 78 -5.26 -4.62 -7.43
C VAL A 78 -4.94 -4.08 -8.80
N ALA A 79 -3.78 -4.43 -9.34
CA ALA A 79 -3.30 -3.96 -10.64
C ALA A 79 -2.90 -5.13 -11.53
N ARG A 80 -3.18 -5.02 -12.83
CA ARG A 80 -2.83 -6.00 -13.85
C ARG A 80 -1.77 -5.45 -14.79
N ARG A 81 -0.74 -6.25 -15.08
CA ARG A 81 0.27 -5.91 -16.08
C ARG A 81 -0.41 -5.85 -17.46
N PRO A 82 -0.32 -4.74 -18.19
CA PRO A 82 -0.98 -4.61 -19.48
C PRO A 82 -0.29 -5.48 -20.53
N GLU A 83 -1.00 -5.76 -21.63
CA GLU A 83 -0.47 -6.50 -22.77
C GLU A 83 0.54 -5.71 -23.62
N ASN A 84 0.53 -4.37 -23.49
CA ASN A 84 1.32 -3.45 -24.31
C ASN A 84 2.36 -2.66 -23.49
N GLY A 85 3.13 -3.33 -22.63
CA GLY A 85 4.21 -2.73 -21.84
C GLY A 85 5.60 -3.15 -22.30
#